data_AF-A0A919V816-F1
#
_entry.id   AF-A0A919V816-F1
#
_cell.length_a   1.000
_cell.length_b   1.000
_cell.length_c   1.000
_cell.angle_alpha   90.00
_cell.angle_beta   90.00
_cell.angle_gamma   90.00
#
_symmetry.space_group_name_H-M   'P 1'
#
loop_
_entity.id
_entity.type
_entity.pdbx_description
1 polymer ?
#
loop_
_entity_poly.entity_id
_entity_poly.type
_entity_poly.pdbx_seq_one_letter_code
_entity_poly.pdbx_strand_id
1 'polypeptide(L)'
;MNDSCGAIEKLLAELAELGVVSAYEIGDAMTLSVWFGLVVRFRDGFYRWQEGAVKQRHLGTDPSGCAIRVARRHAELQADVPPWWEGLVSVLRGDVTKGHP
;
A
#
# COMPACT_ATOMS: atom_id res chain seq x y z
N MET A 1 -3.58 7.14 -21.99
CA MET A 1 -3.86 5.92 -21.20
C MET A 1 -2.54 5.16 -21.13
N ASN A 2 -1.74 5.33 -20.06
CA ASN A 2 -0.76 4.34 -19.54
C ASN A 2 0.29 4.86 -18.54
N ASP A 3 0.46 6.17 -18.36
CA ASP A 3 1.53 6.66 -17.45
C ASP A 3 1.37 6.15 -16.01
N SER A 4 0.13 5.98 -15.55
CA SER A 4 -0.19 5.46 -14.22
C SER A 4 0.12 3.97 -14.06
N CYS A 5 -0.16 3.16 -15.08
CA CYS A 5 0.11 1.71 -15.06
C CYS A 5 1.62 1.46 -14.93
N GLY A 6 2.42 2.14 -15.76
CA GLY A 6 3.87 2.07 -15.67
C GLY A 6 4.46 2.63 -14.36
N ALA A 7 3.77 3.57 -13.70
CA ALA A 7 4.21 4.11 -12.41
C ALA A 7 4.01 3.14 -11.25
N ILE A 8 2.92 2.35 -11.25
CA ILE A 8 2.66 1.32 -10.24
C ILE A 8 3.53 0.08 -10.46
N GLU A 9 3.71 -0.36 -11.70
CA GLU A 9 4.60 -1.48 -12.03
C GLU A 9 6.04 -1.20 -11.61
N LYS A 10 6.54 0.02 -11.87
CA LYS A 10 7.87 0.43 -11.39
C LYS A 10 7.96 0.43 -9.88
N LEU A 11 6.97 0.99 -9.19
CA LEU A 11 6.94 1.00 -7.73
C LEU A 11 6.92 -0.43 -7.16
N LEU A 12 6.18 -1.35 -7.78
CA LEU A 12 6.14 -2.77 -7.40
C LEU A 12 7.53 -3.41 -7.55
N ALA A 13 8.22 -3.16 -8.66
CA ALA A 13 9.57 -3.68 -8.90
C ALA A 13 10.57 -3.18 -7.84
N GLU A 14 10.57 -1.87 -7.56
CA GLU A 14 11.43 -1.25 -6.54
C GLU A 14 11.15 -1.82 -5.14
N LEU A 15 9.88 -2.05 -4.81
CA LEU A 15 9.49 -2.67 -3.54
C LEU A 15 9.97 -4.13 -3.43
N ALA A 16 9.90 -4.90 -4.53
CA ALA A 16 10.39 -6.26 -4.57
C ALA A 16 11.92 -6.32 -4.37
N GLU A 17 12.68 -5.40 -4.97
CA GLU A 17 14.14 -5.27 -4.75
C GLU A 17 14.48 -4.94 -3.29
N LEU A 18 13.60 -4.21 -2.59
CA LEU A 18 13.73 -3.91 -1.16
C LEU A 18 13.20 -5.03 -0.24
N GLY A 19 12.82 -6.20 -0.80
CA GLY A 19 12.35 -7.37 -0.06
C GLY A 19 10.87 -7.34 0.32
N VAL A 20 10.09 -6.37 -0.17
CA VAL A 20 8.65 -6.26 0.07
C VAL A 20 7.89 -7.04 -1.01
N VAL A 21 7.85 -8.36 -0.86
CA VAL A 21 7.25 -9.28 -1.84
C VAL A 21 5.74 -9.50 -1.67
N SER A 22 5.15 -8.99 -0.58
CA SER A 22 3.72 -9.09 -0.29
C SER A 22 2.86 -8.02 -0.97
N ALA A 23 3.48 -7.09 -1.70
CA ALA A 23 2.75 -6.02 -2.36
C ALA A 23 2.00 -6.52 -3.60
N TYR A 24 0.77 -6.06 -3.80
CA TYR A 24 -0.06 -6.39 -4.95
C TYR A 24 -0.98 -5.23 -5.36
N GLU A 25 -1.30 -5.15 -6.65
CA GLU A 25 -2.23 -4.15 -7.19
C GLU A 25 -3.68 -4.55 -6.94
N ILE A 26 -4.56 -3.58 -6.66
CA ILE A 26 -6.00 -3.81 -6.40
C ILE A 26 -6.84 -3.77 -7.70
N GLY A 27 -6.20 -3.72 -8.88
CA GLY A 27 -6.85 -3.83 -10.20
C GLY A 27 -7.41 -2.53 -10.78
N ASP A 28 -7.08 -1.38 -10.19
CA ASP A 28 -7.43 -0.05 -10.68
C ASP A 28 -6.25 0.67 -11.39
N ALA A 29 -5.13 -0.04 -11.63
CA ALA A 29 -3.89 0.46 -12.20
C ALA A 29 -3.26 1.66 -11.46
N MET A 30 -3.74 1.96 -10.25
CA MET A 30 -3.35 3.15 -9.50
C MET A 30 -3.12 2.87 -8.02
N THR A 31 -3.59 1.74 -7.50
CA THR A 31 -3.56 1.39 -6.09
C THR A 31 -2.76 0.11 -5.87
N LEU A 32 -1.73 0.24 -5.03
CA LEU A 32 -0.90 -0.86 -4.57
C LEU A 32 -1.14 -1.10 -3.07
N SER A 33 -1.57 -2.31 -2.71
CA SER A 33 -1.65 -2.78 -1.34
C SER A 33 -0.32 -3.43 -0.96
N VAL A 34 0.36 -2.92 0.06
CA VAL A 34 1.69 -3.40 0.47
C VAL A 34 1.61 -4.28 1.72
N TRP A 35 0.68 -3.95 2.62
CA TRP A 35 0.35 -4.65 3.87
C TRP A 35 -1.06 -4.25 4.30
N PHE A 36 -1.74 -4.97 5.22
CA PHE A 36 -3.14 -4.65 5.52
C PHE A 36 -3.28 -3.24 6.14
N GLY A 37 -3.79 -2.28 5.38
CA GLY A 37 -3.82 -0.88 5.82
C GLY A 37 -2.55 -0.09 5.53
N LEU A 38 -1.59 -0.63 4.77
CA LEU A 38 -0.54 0.15 4.11
C LEU A 38 -0.81 0.16 2.60
N VAL A 39 -1.34 1.28 2.10
CA VAL A 39 -1.76 1.41 0.70
C VAL A 39 -1.04 2.59 0.06
N VAL A 40 -0.53 2.40 -1.15
CA VAL A 40 0.02 3.45 -2.00
C VAL A 40 -0.92 3.68 -3.18
N ARG A 41 -1.19 4.93 -3.51
CA ARG A 41 -2.00 5.35 -4.65
C ARG A 41 -1.21 6.33 -5.51
N PHE A 42 -1.20 6.14 -6.82
CA PHE A 42 -0.66 7.11 -7.76
C PHE A 42 -1.81 7.94 -8.36
N ARG A 43 -1.83 9.25 -8.09
CA ARG A 43 -2.86 10.15 -8.57
C ARG A 43 -2.29 11.54 -8.83
N ASP A 44 -2.69 12.15 -9.94
CA ASP A 44 -2.29 13.50 -10.35
C ASP A 44 -0.76 13.68 -10.47
N GLY A 45 -0.02 12.61 -10.81
CA GLY A 45 1.44 12.62 -10.90
C GLY A 45 2.17 12.37 -9.58
N PHE A 46 1.45 12.03 -8.51
CA PHE A 46 2.02 11.84 -7.19
C PHE A 46 1.67 10.48 -6.58
N TYR A 47 2.65 9.86 -5.94
CA TYR A 47 2.48 8.77 -4.99
C TYR A 47 1.98 9.32 -3.65
N ARG A 48 0.89 8.73 -3.17
CA ARG A 48 0.23 9.03 -1.90
C ARG A 48 0.07 7.73 -1.15
N TRP A 49 0.52 7.67 0.10
CA TRP A 49 0.35 6.44 0.88
C TRP A 49 -0.35 6.70 2.22
N GLN A 50 -1.03 5.66 2.69
CA GLN A 50 -1.95 5.68 3.80
C GLN A 50 -1.65 4.51 4.75
N GLU A 51 -1.67 4.82 6.04
CA GLU A 51 -1.60 3.86 7.15
C GLU A 51 -2.97 3.79 7.86
N GLY A 52 -3.59 2.61 7.90
CA GLY A 52 -4.90 2.37 8.50
C GLY A 52 -5.98 3.34 8.00
N ALA A 53 -6.80 3.85 8.92
CA ALA A 53 -7.85 4.83 8.64
C ALA A 53 -7.36 6.29 8.57
N VAL A 54 -6.05 6.54 8.73
CA VAL A 54 -5.51 7.90 8.88
C VAL A 54 -5.44 8.61 7.53
N LYS A 55 -5.66 9.94 7.51
CA LYS A 55 -5.51 10.77 6.31
C LYS A 55 -4.06 10.80 5.83
N GLN A 56 -3.90 10.76 4.51
CA GLN A 56 -2.65 10.78 3.74
C GLN A 56 -1.61 11.74 4.33
N ARG A 57 -0.38 11.25 4.56
CA ARG A 57 0.69 12.07 5.16
C ARG A 57 1.87 12.37 4.25
N HIS A 58 1.94 11.74 3.08
CA HIS A 58 3.18 11.74 2.31
C HIS A 58 2.90 11.76 0.81
N LEU A 59 3.31 12.86 0.19
CA LEU A 59 3.31 13.07 -1.26
C LEU A 59 4.73 12.85 -1.77
N GLY A 60 4.88 12.17 -2.90
CA GLY A 60 6.16 12.07 -3.61
C GLY A 60 5.96 11.84 -5.10
N THR A 61 6.93 12.22 -5.91
CA THR A 61 6.92 12.02 -7.37
C THR A 61 7.92 10.94 -7.81
N ASP A 62 8.92 10.67 -6.98
CA ASP A 62 9.96 9.68 -7.25
C ASP A 62 9.55 8.27 -6.77
N PRO A 63 9.46 7.27 -7.67
CA PRO A 63 9.09 5.90 -7.33
C PRO A 63 10.06 5.25 -6.33
N SER A 64 11.39 5.36 -6.55
CA SER A 64 12.38 4.72 -5.68
C SER A 64 12.36 5.31 -4.27
N GLY A 65 12.33 6.64 -4.14
CA GLY A 65 12.15 7.31 -2.86
C GLY A 65 10.82 6.98 -2.18
N CYS A 66 9.76 6.74 -2.95
CA CYS A 66 8.49 6.25 -2.40
C CYS A 66 8.63 4.81 -1.89
N ALA A 67 9.22 3.92 -2.67
CA ALA A 67 9.46 2.52 -2.30
C ALA A 67 10.28 2.42 -1.00
N ILE A 68 11.36 3.19 -0.87
CA ILE A 68 12.22 3.20 0.33
C ILE A 68 11.42 3.59 1.59
N ARG A 69 10.60 4.65 1.51
CA ARG A 69 9.78 5.09 2.66
C ARG A 69 8.76 4.03 3.06
N VAL A 70 8.09 3.43 2.06
CA VAL A 70 7.10 2.38 2.26
C VAL A 70 7.74 1.13 2.84
N ALA A 71 8.88 0.68 2.29
CA ALA A 71 9.61 -0.50 2.76
C ALA A 71 10.12 -0.33 4.19
N ARG A 72 10.69 0.83 4.51
CA ARG A 72 11.10 1.16 5.87
C ARG A 72 9.93 1.07 6.84
N ARG A 73 8.80 1.68 6.49
CA ARG A 73 7.63 1.70 7.37
C ARG A 73 6.97 0.33 7.50
N HIS A 74 6.96 -0.45 6.42
CA HIS A 74 6.55 -1.84 6.44
C HIS A 74 7.38 -2.64 7.44
N ALA A 75 8.71 -2.49 7.44
CA ALA A 75 9.59 -3.16 8.41
C ALA A 75 9.31 -2.70 9.86
N GLU A 76 9.10 -1.39 10.09
CA GLU A 76 8.72 -0.86 11.41
C GLU A 76 7.41 -1.47 11.91
N LEU A 77 6.40 -1.56 11.05
CA LEU A 77 5.08 -2.12 11.39
C LEU A 77 5.11 -3.64 11.60
N GLN A 78 6.01 -4.36 10.92
CA GLN A 78 6.22 -5.78 11.18
C GLN A 78 6.94 -6.03 12.51
N ALA A 79 7.86 -5.14 12.91
CA ALA A 79 8.60 -5.26 14.16
C ALA A 79 7.74 -4.90 15.39
N ASP A 80 6.86 -3.91 15.26
CA ASP A 80 5.94 -3.46 16.31
C ASP A 80 4.54 -3.25 15.73
N VAL A 81 3.76 -4.34 15.73
CA VAL A 81 2.41 -4.37 15.13
C VAL A 81 1.49 -3.46 15.95
N PRO A 82 0.95 -2.37 15.38
CA PRO A 82 0.16 -1.42 16.16
C PRO A 82 -1.17 -2.02 16.64
N PRO A 83 -1.71 -1.62 17.80
CA PRO A 83 -2.96 -2.16 18.33
C PRO A 83 -4.19 -1.97 17.42
N TRP A 84 -4.20 -0.93 16.57
CA TRP A 84 -5.27 -0.71 15.59
C TRP A 84 -5.30 -1.77 14.48
N TRP A 85 -4.21 -2.54 14.32
CA TRP A 85 -4.10 -3.61 13.35
C TRP A 85 -5.12 -4.72 13.58
N GLU A 86 -5.31 -5.16 14.82
CA GLU A 86 -6.26 -6.23 15.13
C GLU A 86 -7.70 -5.81 14.79
N GLY A 87 -8.05 -4.55 15.07
CA GLY A 87 -9.33 -3.97 14.69
C GLY A 87 -9.51 -3.93 13.17
N LEU A 88 -8.47 -3.53 12.43
CA LEU A 88 -8.51 -3.51 10.97
C LEU A 88 -8.61 -4.91 10.36
N VAL A 89 -7.83 -5.88 10.86
CA VAL A 89 -7.89 -7.28 10.44
C VAL A 89 -9.25 -7.89 10.77
N SER A 90 -9.85 -7.55 11.92
CA SER A 90 -11.18 -8.00 12.28
C SER A 90 -12.25 -7.47 11.33
N VAL A 91 -12.18 -6.19 10.93
CA VAL A 91 -13.08 -5.60 9.92
C VAL A 91 -12.89 -6.28 8.56
N LEU A 92 -11.65 -6.44 8.10
CA LEU A 92 -11.35 -7.06 6.81
C LEU A 92 -11.72 -8.55 6.76
N ARG A 93 -11.56 -9.29 7.87
CA ARG A 93 -12.02 -10.68 7.99
C ARG A 93 -13.55 -10.78 8.17
N GLY A 94 -14.18 -9.77 8.75
CA GLY A 94 -15.63 -9.67 9.01
C GLY A 94 -16.47 -9.31 7.77
N ASP A 95 -15.89 -8.70 6.75
CA ASP A 95 -16.55 -8.44 5.46
C ASP A 95 -16.50 -9.64 4.48
N VAL A 96 -15.78 -10.72 4.82
CA VAL A 96 -15.81 -11.98 4.03
C VAL A 96 -17.04 -12.83 4.35
N THR A 97 -17.84 -12.49 5.38
CA THR A 97 -19.02 -13.29 5.80
C THR A 97 -20.37 -12.59 5.64
N LYS A 98 -20.51 -11.63 4.71
CA LYS A 98 -21.84 -11.19 4.24
C LYS A 98 -21.83 -10.91 2.74
N GLY A 99 -22.13 -11.92 1.93
CA GLY A 99 -22.52 -11.64 0.54
C GLY A 99 -22.48 -12.79 -0.46
N HIS A 100 -23.17 -13.90 -0.21
CA HIS A 100 -23.90 -14.53 -1.31
C HIS A 100 -25.14 -15.25 -0.77
N PRO A 101 -26.35 -14.93 -1.26
CA PRO A 101 -27.47 -15.87 -1.13
C PRO A 101 -27.21 -17.15 -1.92
#